data_AF-A0A423MEA4-F1
#
_entry.id   AF-A0A423MEA4-F1
#
_cell.length_a   1.000
_cell.length_b   1.000
_cell.length_c   1.000
_cell.angle_alpha   90.00
_cell.angle_beta   90.00
_cell.angle_gamma   90.00
#
_symmetry.space_group_name_H-M   'P 1'
#
loop_
_entity.id
_entity.type
_entity.pdbx_description
1 polymer ?
#
loop_
_entity_poly.entity_id
_entity_poly.type
_entity_poly.pdbx_seq_one_letter_code
_entity_poly.pdbx_strand_id
1 'polypeptide(L)' 'MSYAHIGKIKEVYDVIEANRLIEAGNELLAIVPGWTSDNTPCTLFYIGQHKPKPTEPEGDYVDGDWVPKG' A
#
# COMPACT_ATOMS: atom_id res chain seq x y z
N MET A 1 -3.42 13.82 -26.10
CA MET A 1 -4.13 13.26 -24.94
C MET A 1 -3.56 11.88 -24.65
N SER A 2 -3.26 11.56 -23.39
CA SER A 2 -2.75 10.25 -22.98
C SER A 2 -3.84 9.46 -22.25
N TYR A 3 -3.97 8.18 -22.55
CA TYR A 3 -4.91 7.27 -21.91
C TYR A 3 -4.10 6.16 -21.23
N ALA A 4 -4.36 5.89 -19.97
CA ALA A 4 -3.77 4.78 -19.23
C ALA A 4 -4.76 3.62 -19.17
N HIS A 5 -4.31 2.41 -19.54
CA HIS A 5 -5.08 1.20 -19.33
C HIS A 5 -4.72 0.64 -17.96
N ILE A 6 -5.57 0.90 -16.97
CA ILE A 6 -5.53 0.18 -15.70
C ILE A 6 -6.11 -1.21 -16.01
N GLY A 7 -5.35 -2.26 -15.70
CA GLY A 7 -5.77 -3.64 -15.94
C GLY A 7 -7.00 -4.05 -15.12
N LYS A 8 -7.07 -5.32 -14.73
CA LYS A 8 -8.22 -5.82 -13.96
C LYS A 8 -8.24 -5.20 -12.56
N ILE A 9 -9.25 -4.36 -12.30
CA ILE A 9 -9.53 -3.84 -10.96
C ILE A 9 -10.17 -4.97 -10.15
N LYS A 10 -9.59 -5.28 -8.98
CA LYS A 10 -10.20 -6.16 -7.97
C LYS A 10 -10.70 -5.29 -6.84
N GLU A 11 -12.02 -5.27 -6.64
CA GLU A 11 -12.62 -4.60 -5.49
C GLU A 11 -12.42 -5.44 -4.23
N VAL A 12 -12.12 -4.76 -3.13
CA VAL A 12 -11.82 -5.37 -1.83
C VAL A 12 -12.57 -4.57 -0.78
N TYR A 13 -13.39 -5.25 0.02
CA TYR A 13 -14.29 -4.61 0.98
C TYR A 13 -13.86 -4.82 2.44
N ASP A 14 -12.92 -5.72 2.67
CA ASP A 14 -12.37 -6.03 3.99
C ASP A 14 -11.01 -5.37 4.19
N VAL A 15 -10.84 -4.70 5.34
CA VAL A 15 -9.59 -4.08 5.77
C VAL A 15 -8.47 -5.12 5.91
N ILE A 16 -8.78 -6.36 6.32
CA ILE A 16 -7.78 -7.43 6.44
C ILE A 16 -7.26 -7.82 5.05
N GLU A 17 -8.15 -8.01 4.07
CA GLU A 17 -7.75 -8.32 2.70
C GLU A 17 -6.99 -7.17 2.04
N ALA A 18 -7.41 -5.93 2.28
CA ALA A 18 -6.69 -4.74 1.81
C ALA A 18 -5.25 -4.70 2.37
N ASN A 19 -5.07 -4.93 3.67
CA ASN A 19 -3.74 -4.97 4.30
C ASN A 19 -2.84 -6.05 3.71
N ARG A 20 -3.36 -7.26 3.49
CA ARG A 20 -2.60 -8.35 2.84
C ARG A 20 -2.11 -7.96 1.45
N LEU A 21 -2.94 -7.24 0.69
CA LEU A 21 -2.58 -6.79 -0.66
C LEU A 21 -1.50 -5.70 -0.62
N ILE A 22 -1.53 -4.78 0.36
CA ILE A 22 -0.46 -3.80 0.61
C ILE A 22 0.85 -4.53 0.94
N GLU A 23 0.82 -5.51 1.83
CA GLU A 23 1.99 -6.29 2.25
C GLU A 23 2.59 -7.12 1.10
N ALA A 24 1.75 -7.59 0.18
CA ALA A 24 2.13 -8.26 -1.05
C ALA A 24 2.65 -7.28 -2.14
N GLY A 25 2.62 -5.98 -1.87
CA GLY A 25 3.18 -4.94 -2.72
C GLY A 25 2.26 -4.43 -3.83
N ASN A 26 0.95 -4.64 -3.70
CA ASN A 26 -0.03 -4.08 -4.63
C ASN A 26 -0.35 -2.63 -4.28
N GLU A 27 -0.53 -1.81 -5.31
CA GLU A 27 -1.13 -0.49 -5.16
C GLU A 27 -2.64 -0.63 -4.96
N LEU A 28 -3.19 0.04 -3.96
CA LEU A 28 -4.62 0.03 -3.66
C LEU A 28 -5.19 1.44 -3.79
N LEU A 29 -6.37 1.54 -4.41
CA LEU A 29 -7.16 2.76 -4.42
C LEU A 29 -8.26 2.64 -3.35
N ALA A 30 -8.12 3.38 -2.26
CA ALA A 30 -9.16 3.50 -1.25
C ALA A 30 -10.13 4.63 -1.64
N ILE A 31 -11.42 4.29 -1.68
CA ILE A 31 -12.52 5.20 -2.00
C ILE A 31 -13.35 5.38 -0.73
N VAL A 32 -13.38 6.57 -0.17
CA VAL A 32 -14.08 6.84 1.10
C VAL A 32 -14.93 8.11 1.01
N PRO A 33 -16.05 8.19 1.76
CA PRO A 33 -16.79 9.42 1.91
C PRO A 33 -15.94 10.47 2.65
N GLY A 34 -16.06 11.72 2.24
CA GLY A 34 -15.37 12.83 2.87
C GLY A 34 -16.13 14.14 2.73
N TRP A 35 -15.49 15.20 3.18
CA TRP A 35 -16.04 16.56 3.17
C TRP A 35 -14.98 17.53 2.68
N THR A 36 -15.38 18.46 1.82
CA THR A 36 -14.56 19.61 1.43
C THR A 36 -14.48 20.62 2.57
N SER A 37 -13.56 21.58 2.47
CA SER A 37 -13.38 22.63 3.49
C SER A 37 -14.61 23.51 3.71
N ASP A 38 -15.54 23.54 2.75
CA ASP A 38 -16.82 24.26 2.82
C ASP A 38 -18.00 23.36 3.27
N ASN A 39 -17.72 22.19 3.85
CA ASN A 39 -18.71 21.21 4.32
C ASN A 39 -19.65 20.68 3.23
N THR A 40 -19.13 20.46 2.02
CA THR A 40 -19.86 19.72 0.98
C THR A 40 -19.46 18.24 0.98
N PRO A 41 -20.41 17.28 0.95
CA PRO A 41 -20.09 15.87 0.83
C PRO A 41 -19.33 15.59 -0.47
N CYS A 42 -18.28 14.77 -0.40
CA CYS A 42 -17.50 14.36 -1.57
C CYS A 42 -16.96 12.93 -1.43
N THR A 43 -16.37 12.40 -2.50
CA THR A 43 -15.65 11.13 -2.51
C THR A 43 -14.15 11.40 -2.55
N LEU A 44 -13.42 10.84 -1.59
CA LEU A 44 -11.97 10.94 -1.52
C LEU A 44 -11.33 9.68 -2.10
N PHE A 45 -10.25 9.89 -2.85
CA PHE A 45 -9.45 8.83 -3.46
C PHE A 45 -8.06 8.85 -2.85
N TYR A 46 -7.69 7.80 -2.13
CA TYR A 46 -6.36 7.63 -1.56
C TYR A 46 -5.65 6.50 -2.27
N ILE A 47 -4.47 6.76 -2.82
CA ILE A 47 -3.58 5.70 -3.27
C ILE A 47 -2.83 5.21 -2.03
N GLY A 48 -3.12 3.98 -1.61
CA GLY A 48 -2.38 3.28 -0.58
C GLY A 48 -0.94 3.15 -1.04
N GLN A 49 -0.05 3.96 -0.45
CA GLN A 49 1.38 3.84 -0.70
C GLN A 49 1.84 2.50 -0.15
N HIS A 50 2.58 1.74 -0.96
CA HIS A 50 3.33 0.59 -0.50
C HIS A 50 4.15 1.04 0.71
N LYS A 51 3.86 0.54 1.91
CA LYS A 51 4.75 0.76 3.06
C LYS A 51 6.10 0.19 2.64
N PRO A 52 7.19 0.97 2.56
CA PRO A 52 8.50 0.38 2.31
C PRO A 52 8.64 -0.74 3.33
N LYS A 53 8.83 -1.98 2.88
CA LYS A 53 9.22 -3.03 3.83
C LYS A 53 10.48 -2.46 4.50
N PRO A 54 10.58 -2.50 5.83
CA PRO A 54 11.86 -2.24 6.47
C PRO A 54 12.85 -3.11 5.71
N THR A 55 13.83 -2.50 5.05
CA THR A 55 14.99 -3.25 4.58
C THR A 55 15.47 -3.96 5.83
N GLU A 56 15.42 -5.29 5.85
CA GLU A 56 16.14 -6.04 6.88
C GLU A 56 17.55 -5.44 6.88
N PRO A 57 18.08 -5.03 8.05
CA PRO A 57 19.42 -4.46 8.10
C PRO A 57 20.34 -5.41 7.35
N GLU A 58 21.13 -4.89 6.40
CA GLU A 58 22.08 -5.72 5.67
C GLU A 58 22.84 -6.57 6.68
N GLY A 59 22.88 -7.88 6.49
CA GLY A 59 23.39 -8.80 7.49
C GLY A 59 23.77 -10.11 6.84
N ASP A 60 24.72 -10.82 7.47
CA ASP A 60 25.16 -12.12 7.02
C ASP A 60 24.83 -13.17 8.09
N TYR A 61 24.61 -14.41 7.66
CA TYR A 61 24.63 -15.55 8.56
C TYR A 61 26.08 -16.00 8.77
N VAL A 62 26.55 -15.93 10.02
CA VAL A 62 27.86 -16.44 10.44
C VAL A 62 27.60 -17.56 11.44
N ASP A 63 28.05 -18.77 11.13
CA ASP A 63 27.87 -19.96 11.99
C ASP A 63 26.40 -20.24 12.41
N GLY A 64 25.44 -19.82 11.59
CA GLY A 64 24.01 -19.99 11.82
C GLY A 64 23.35 -18.85 12.60
N ASP A 65 24.13 -17.88 13.10
CA ASP A 65 23.63 -16.70 13.79
C ASP A 65 23.53 -15.50 12.81
N TRP A 66 22.45 -14.72 12.92
CA TRP A 66 22.24 -13.50 12.14
C TRP A 66 23.07 -12.34 12.70
N VAL A 67 23.96 -11.76 11.88
CA VAL A 67 24.82 -10.65 12.26
C VAL A 67 24.53 -9.43 11.39
N PRO A 68 24.02 -8.31 11.94
CA PRO A 68 23.81 -7.08 11.17
C PRO A 68 25.14 -6.40 10.80
N LYS A 69 25.29 -6.02 9.53
CA LYS A 69 26.34 -5.13 9.01
C LYS A 69 25.93 -3.69 9.28
N GLY A 70 26.75 -3.00 10.08
CA GLY A 70 26.66 -1.55 10.30
C GLY A 70 27.50 -0.77 9.29
#